data_AF-A0A4Q3YR36-F1
#
_entry.id   AF-A0A4Q3YR36-F1
#
_cell.length_a   1.000
_cell.length_b   1.000
_cell.length_c   1.000
_cell.angle_alpha   90.00
_cell.angle_beta   90.00
_cell.angle_gamma   90.00
#
_symmetry.space_group_name_H-M   'P 1'
#
loop_
_entity.id
_entity.type
_entity.pdbx_description
1 polymer ?
#
loop_
_entity_poly.entity_id
_entity_poly.type
_entity_poly.pdbx_seq_one_letter_code
_entity_poly.pdbx_strand_id
1 'polypeptide(L)'
;MDSFAPSTPNGLAWSPRVPGWALPRGRDINETDAAFAAGIALKSLDDLIRAELPWLGCWHDRLALKSAAVAAKMLGRSEEEGTIRDAVLLTVAGDDPGPAGKLFLATRMLTRQSGTITTPFVKELCALLGIRWDDALASVPDLVNTATQSGRAVPLALADLISAIATARPDAEVLALGLAEAVLAHKLNWPKSVPLLLPERYGPAFRTIGGRGRVRPGESAYPNAICLALVDGVDASLRSAVEIDRRAARLLSVAPKLRTKGAEPVIRKFLSEDAVPASAPGSSLSRWAATRLFERLESFEAVRELSGRASFRIFGL
;
A
#
# COMPACT_ATOMS: atom_id res chain seq x y z
N MET A 1 14.15 24.86 -15.04
CA MET A 1 13.14 25.83 -14.58
C MET A 1 11.85 25.46 -15.28
N ASP A 2 11.07 24.58 -14.66
CA ASP A 2 9.71 24.29 -15.13
C ASP A 2 8.75 24.92 -14.12
N SER A 3 8.07 25.97 -14.58
CA SER A 3 7.19 26.81 -13.79
C SER A 3 5.92 26.04 -13.43
N PHE A 4 5.65 25.89 -12.14
CA PHE A 4 4.36 25.43 -11.61
C PHE A 4 3.29 26.50 -11.87
N ALA A 5 2.67 26.50 -13.04
CA ALA A 5 1.47 27.29 -13.32
C ALA A 5 0.24 26.58 -12.73
N PRO A 6 -0.69 27.30 -12.07
CA PRO A 6 -1.89 26.69 -11.51
C PRO A 6 -2.97 26.60 -12.59
N SER A 7 -3.28 25.39 -13.05
CA SER A 7 -4.53 25.10 -13.75
C SER A 7 -5.59 24.66 -12.73
N THR A 8 -6.76 25.29 -12.74
CA THR A 8 -7.98 24.75 -12.11
C THR A 8 -9.21 25.29 -12.86
N PRO A 9 -10.33 24.54 -12.90
CA PRO A 9 -10.54 23.14 -12.51
C PRO A 9 -10.99 22.30 -13.71
N ASN A 10 -10.48 21.08 -13.85
CA ASN A 10 -11.27 20.01 -14.47
C ASN A 10 -11.25 18.86 -13.47
N GLY A 11 -12.38 18.16 -13.32
CA GLY A 11 -12.57 17.14 -12.29
C GLY A 11 -11.39 16.18 -12.17
N LEU A 12 -11.26 15.51 -11.02
CA LEU A 12 -10.25 14.47 -10.81
C LEU A 12 -10.18 13.60 -12.07
N ALA A 13 -8.97 13.39 -12.61
CA ALA A 13 -8.74 12.51 -13.76
C ALA A 13 -9.12 11.04 -13.49
N TRP A 14 -9.58 10.76 -12.27
CA TRP A 14 -9.91 9.47 -11.70
C TRP A 14 -11.11 9.62 -10.76
N SER A 15 -11.85 8.53 -10.53
CA SER A 15 -13.03 8.55 -9.67
C SER A 15 -12.65 8.37 -8.19
N PRO A 16 -13.16 9.18 -7.25
CA PRO A 16 -12.85 9.06 -5.82
C PRO A 16 -13.47 7.82 -5.14
N ARG A 17 -14.34 7.10 -5.85
CA ARG A 17 -15.10 5.94 -5.37
C ARG A 17 -15.35 4.96 -6.52
N VAL A 18 -15.55 3.70 -6.17
CA VAL A 18 -16.12 2.72 -7.11
C VAL A 18 -17.58 3.12 -7.40
N PRO A 19 -18.03 3.10 -8.67
CA PRO A 19 -19.41 3.44 -9.01
C PRO A 19 -20.43 2.55 -8.28
N GLY A 20 -21.40 3.16 -7.59
CA GLY A 20 -22.37 2.42 -6.76
C GLY A 20 -23.29 1.45 -7.50
N TRP A 21 -23.43 1.59 -8.82
CA TRP A 21 -24.18 0.63 -9.65
C TRP A 21 -23.41 -0.67 -9.89
N ALA A 22 -22.08 -0.66 -9.75
CA ALA A 22 -21.20 -1.81 -9.91
C ALA A 22 -21.00 -2.61 -8.62
N LEU A 23 -21.41 -2.05 -7.47
CA LEU A 23 -21.31 -2.74 -6.20
C LEU A 23 -22.33 -3.88 -6.14
N PRO A 24 -21.91 -5.09 -5.74
CA PRO A 24 -22.80 -6.24 -5.67
C PRO A 24 -23.87 -6.00 -4.60
N ARG A 25 -25.12 -6.38 -4.91
CA ARG A 25 -26.28 -6.17 -4.05
C ARG A 25 -26.80 -7.51 -3.53
N GLY A 26 -27.14 -7.57 -2.25
CA GLY A 26 -27.72 -8.75 -1.62
C GLY A 26 -26.72 -9.54 -0.77
N ARG A 27 -27.18 -10.67 -0.22
CA ARG A 27 -26.39 -11.52 0.69
C ARG A 27 -25.65 -12.67 -0.01
N ASP A 28 -26.20 -13.15 -1.12
CA ASP A 28 -25.65 -14.28 -1.89
C ASP A 28 -25.09 -13.77 -3.22
N ILE A 29 -23.90 -13.19 -3.15
CA ILE A 29 -23.20 -12.67 -4.33
C ILE A 29 -22.51 -13.86 -5.01
N ASN A 30 -22.92 -14.17 -6.23
CA ASN A 30 -22.27 -15.21 -7.02
C ASN A 30 -20.89 -14.75 -7.54
N GLU A 31 -20.05 -15.70 -7.95
CA GLU A 31 -18.68 -15.42 -8.41
C GLU A 31 -18.65 -14.46 -9.61
N THR A 32 -19.60 -14.57 -10.54
CA THR A 32 -19.66 -13.73 -11.74
C THR A 32 -19.92 -12.26 -11.40
N ASP A 33 -20.89 -12.00 -10.51
CA ASP A 33 -21.22 -10.64 -10.05
C ASP A 33 -20.06 -10.03 -9.27
N ALA A 34 -19.39 -10.81 -8.42
CA ALA A 34 -18.22 -10.34 -7.70
C ALA A 34 -17.03 -10.06 -8.63
N ALA A 35 -16.78 -10.93 -9.62
CA ALA A 35 -15.74 -10.72 -10.62
C ALA A 35 -16.00 -9.49 -11.49
N PHE A 36 -17.27 -9.25 -11.85
CA PHE A 36 -17.70 -8.05 -12.56
C PHE A 36 -17.41 -6.79 -11.72
N ALA A 37 -17.83 -6.77 -10.46
CA ALA A 37 -17.58 -5.66 -9.55
C ALA A 37 -16.07 -5.40 -9.35
N ALA A 38 -15.28 -6.46 -9.16
CA ALA A 38 -13.83 -6.37 -9.05
C ALA A 38 -13.21 -5.78 -10.32
N GLY A 39 -13.69 -6.14 -11.52
CA GLY A 39 -13.24 -5.57 -12.78
C GLY A 39 -13.48 -4.05 -12.85
N ILE A 40 -14.66 -3.57 -12.46
CA ILE A 40 -14.97 -2.13 -12.42
C ILE A 40 -14.12 -1.39 -11.38
N ALA A 41 -13.91 -2.01 -10.22
CA ALA A 41 -13.05 -1.45 -9.19
C ALA A 41 -11.60 -1.30 -9.69
N LEU A 42 -11.03 -2.37 -10.25
CA LEU A 42 -9.68 -2.35 -10.83
C LEU A 42 -9.55 -1.32 -11.95
N LYS A 43 -10.57 -1.16 -12.80
CA LYS A 43 -10.55 -0.11 -13.83
C LYS A 43 -10.54 1.30 -13.24
N SER A 44 -11.32 1.53 -12.19
CA SER A 44 -11.37 2.83 -11.49
C SER A 44 -10.02 3.16 -10.85
N LEU A 45 -9.34 2.16 -10.31
CA LEU A 45 -8.00 2.30 -9.75
C LEU A 45 -6.94 2.50 -10.84
N ASP A 46 -7.08 1.81 -11.97
CA ASP A 46 -6.19 2.00 -13.13
C ASP A 46 -6.24 3.45 -13.63
N ASP A 47 -7.41 4.11 -13.66
CA ASP A 47 -7.49 5.55 -13.99
C ASP A 47 -6.65 6.43 -13.06
N LEU A 48 -6.66 6.15 -11.75
CA LEU A 48 -5.83 6.86 -10.78
C LEU A 48 -4.33 6.63 -11.03
N ILE A 49 -3.93 5.37 -11.29
CA ILE A 49 -2.52 5.03 -11.50
C ILE A 49 -2.00 5.67 -12.79
N ARG A 50 -2.81 5.67 -13.86
CA ARG A 50 -2.48 6.26 -15.16
C ARG A 50 -2.47 7.79 -15.14
N ALA A 51 -3.08 8.43 -14.13
CA ALA A 51 -3.03 9.88 -13.96
C ALA A 51 -1.63 10.39 -13.54
N GLU A 52 -0.70 9.50 -13.17
CA GLU A 52 0.72 9.80 -12.87
C GLU A 52 0.90 10.99 -11.90
N LEU A 53 0.05 11.04 -10.87
CA LEU A 53 0.04 12.15 -9.94
C LEU A 53 1.32 12.20 -9.10
N PRO A 54 1.85 13.41 -8.80
CA PRO A 54 3.15 13.57 -8.15
C PRO A 54 3.20 12.99 -6.73
N TRP A 55 2.03 12.80 -6.09
CA TRP A 55 1.90 12.26 -4.73
C TRP A 55 1.68 10.75 -4.67
N LEU A 56 1.65 10.03 -5.81
CA LEU A 56 1.41 8.58 -5.84
C LEU A 56 2.40 7.81 -4.97
N GLY A 57 3.65 8.28 -4.84
CA GLY A 57 4.63 7.67 -3.97
C GLY A 57 4.19 7.65 -2.50
N CYS A 58 3.74 8.78 -1.97
CA CYS A 58 3.19 8.89 -0.61
C CYS A 58 1.99 7.94 -0.42
N TRP A 59 1.11 7.87 -1.41
CA TRP A 59 -0.05 6.98 -1.37
C TRP A 59 0.33 5.49 -1.34
N HIS A 60 1.25 5.04 -2.20
CA HIS A 60 1.79 3.67 -2.14
C HIS A 60 2.44 3.37 -0.79
N ASP A 61 3.18 4.32 -0.23
CA ASP A 61 3.87 4.16 1.05
C ASP A 61 2.88 4.03 2.22
N ARG A 62 1.79 4.80 2.19
CA ARG A 62 0.70 4.71 3.17
C ARG A 62 -0.04 3.38 3.09
N LEU A 63 -0.29 2.88 1.88
CA LEU A 63 -0.88 1.55 1.70
C LEU A 63 0.06 0.45 2.19
N ALA A 64 1.37 0.58 1.94
CA ALA A 64 2.36 -0.36 2.48
C ALA A 64 2.34 -0.37 4.03
N LEU A 65 2.20 0.79 4.67
CA LEU A 65 2.10 0.87 6.13
C LEU A 65 0.84 0.17 6.68
N LYS A 66 -0.31 0.38 6.04
CA LYS A 66 -1.57 -0.34 6.38
C LYS A 66 -1.40 -1.85 6.24
N SER A 67 -0.78 -2.27 5.13
CA SER A 67 -0.42 -3.66 4.90
C SER A 67 0.51 -4.23 5.97
N ALA A 68 1.47 -3.43 6.46
CA ALA A 68 2.40 -3.86 7.50
C ALA A 68 1.69 -4.10 8.84
N ALA A 69 0.71 -3.27 9.20
CA ALA A 69 -0.10 -3.47 10.41
C ALA A 69 -0.94 -4.76 10.32
N VAL A 70 -1.51 -5.05 9.14
CA VAL A 70 -2.23 -6.32 8.94
C VAL A 70 -1.29 -7.52 8.92
N ALA A 71 -0.11 -7.40 8.30
CA ALA A 71 0.94 -8.42 8.35
C ALA A 71 1.38 -8.71 9.80
N ALA A 72 1.54 -7.68 10.64
CA ALA A 72 1.85 -7.83 12.06
C ALA A 72 0.80 -8.71 12.75
N LYS A 73 -0.48 -8.39 12.55
CA LYS A 73 -1.61 -9.15 13.09
C LYS A 73 -1.65 -10.60 12.62
N MET A 74 -1.40 -10.84 11.34
CA MET A 74 -1.34 -12.20 10.78
C MET A 74 -0.19 -13.02 11.39
N LEU A 75 0.91 -12.37 11.75
CA LEU A 75 2.08 -12.97 12.39
C LEU A 75 1.99 -12.99 13.93
N GLY A 76 0.80 -12.77 14.48
CA GLY A 76 0.55 -12.86 15.93
C GLY A 76 1.08 -11.68 16.73
N ARG A 77 1.37 -10.55 16.08
CA ARG A 77 1.83 -9.32 16.72
C ARG A 77 0.73 -8.26 16.77
N SER A 78 0.91 -7.23 17.59
CA SER A 78 -0.10 -6.18 17.83
C SER A 78 0.42 -4.78 17.56
N GLU A 79 1.48 -4.63 16.77
CA GLU A 79 1.98 -3.30 16.41
C GLU A 79 1.01 -2.60 15.44
N GLU A 80 0.62 -1.40 15.81
CA GLU A 80 -0.22 -0.52 15.00
C GLU A 80 0.63 0.37 14.08
N GLU A 81 -0.02 1.02 13.10
CA GLU A 81 0.65 1.87 12.11
C GLU A 81 1.60 2.91 12.72
N GLY A 82 1.24 3.50 13.87
CA GLY A 82 2.07 4.47 14.60
C GLY A 82 3.42 3.88 15.04
N THR A 83 3.37 2.72 15.70
CA THR A 83 4.55 2.00 16.20
C THR A 83 5.43 1.51 15.05
N ILE A 84 4.81 0.98 13.99
CA ILE A 84 5.52 0.51 12.80
C ILE A 84 6.23 1.67 12.09
N ARG A 85 5.55 2.82 11.97
CA ARG A 85 6.13 4.03 11.39
C ARG A 85 7.32 4.53 12.20
N ASP A 86 7.18 4.60 13.52
CA ASP A 86 8.25 5.01 14.43
C ASP A 86 9.48 4.10 14.32
N ALA A 87 9.25 2.79 14.27
CA ALA A 87 10.33 1.81 14.17
C ALA A 87 11.24 2.05 12.96
N VAL A 88 10.70 2.52 11.83
CA VAL A 88 11.53 2.85 10.65
C VAL A 88 12.08 4.26 10.70
N LEU A 89 11.25 5.26 11.04
CA LEU A 89 11.64 6.68 10.95
C LEU A 89 12.61 7.15 12.04
N LEU A 90 12.66 6.43 13.18
CA LEU A 90 13.57 6.74 14.28
C LEU A 90 14.84 5.90 14.27
N THR A 91 14.91 4.89 13.39
CA THR A 91 16.09 4.06 13.21
C THR A 91 17.12 4.81 12.35
N VAL A 92 18.38 4.74 12.76
CA VAL A 92 19.48 5.33 11.99
C VAL A 92 19.59 4.62 10.64
N ALA A 93 19.85 5.37 9.58
CA ALA A 93 19.95 4.79 8.25
C ALA A 93 21.04 3.69 8.19
N GLY A 94 20.65 2.48 7.81
CA GLY A 94 21.52 1.32 7.74
C GLY A 94 21.41 0.36 8.92
N ASP A 95 20.81 0.79 10.04
CA ASP A 95 20.61 -0.05 11.21
C ASP A 95 19.34 -0.92 11.08
N ASP A 96 19.25 -1.97 11.91
CA ASP A 96 18.07 -2.84 11.99
C ASP A 96 16.91 -2.11 12.68
N PRO A 97 15.77 -1.87 12.01
CA PRO A 97 14.62 -1.18 12.60
C PRO A 97 13.77 -2.09 13.50
N GLY A 98 14.25 -3.30 13.79
CA GLY A 98 13.57 -4.28 14.61
C GLY A 98 12.39 -4.96 13.91
N PRO A 99 11.68 -5.86 14.62
CA PRO A 99 10.60 -6.66 14.04
C PRO A 99 9.48 -5.83 13.40
N ALA A 100 9.01 -4.78 14.06
CA ALA A 100 7.95 -3.91 13.55
C ALA A 100 8.40 -3.17 12.27
N GLY A 101 9.61 -2.63 12.26
CA GLY A 101 10.16 -1.94 11.10
C GLY A 101 10.39 -2.87 9.91
N LYS A 102 10.83 -4.11 10.15
CA LYS A 102 11.00 -5.13 9.10
C LYS A 102 9.69 -5.43 8.36
N LEU A 103 8.54 -5.39 9.03
CA LEU A 103 7.24 -5.56 8.38
C LEU A 103 6.92 -4.41 7.42
N PHE A 104 7.29 -3.18 7.76
CA PHE A 104 7.13 -2.06 6.84
C PHE A 104 8.13 -2.15 5.68
N LEU A 105 9.36 -2.58 5.93
CA LEU A 105 10.32 -2.84 4.85
C LEU A 105 9.83 -3.93 3.90
N ALA A 106 9.26 -5.03 4.42
CA ALA A 106 8.69 -6.12 3.61
C ALA A 106 7.60 -5.62 2.66
N THR A 107 6.66 -4.86 3.20
CA THR A 107 5.52 -4.33 2.42
C THR A 107 5.94 -3.22 1.46
N ARG A 108 6.91 -2.37 1.82
CA ARG A 108 7.52 -1.41 0.88
C ARG A 108 8.28 -2.11 -0.24
N MET A 109 8.98 -3.20 0.06
CA MET A 109 9.69 -3.99 -0.95
C MET A 109 8.71 -4.57 -1.96
N LEU A 110 7.55 -5.08 -1.51
CA LEU A 110 6.47 -5.53 -2.37
C LEU A 110 5.88 -4.40 -3.23
N THR A 111 5.59 -3.22 -2.66
CA THR A 111 5.01 -2.10 -3.45
C THR A 111 5.98 -1.51 -4.46
N ARG A 112 7.27 -1.52 -4.14
CA ARG A 112 8.32 -1.00 -5.02
C ARG A 112 8.83 -2.02 -6.02
N GLN A 113 8.42 -3.28 -5.89
CA GLN A 113 8.85 -4.33 -6.80
C GLN A 113 8.32 -4.06 -8.20
N SER A 114 9.27 -4.03 -9.14
CA SER A 114 9.02 -3.95 -10.57
C SER A 114 9.83 -5.05 -11.24
N GLY A 115 9.17 -5.90 -12.04
CA GLY A 115 9.80 -6.99 -12.77
C GLY A 115 9.66 -8.37 -12.10
N THR A 116 10.44 -9.33 -12.60
CA THR A 116 10.31 -10.75 -12.29
C THR A 116 10.58 -11.04 -10.81
N ILE A 117 9.70 -11.83 -10.19
CA ILE A 117 9.90 -12.33 -8.84
C ILE A 117 10.90 -13.49 -8.89
N THR A 118 12.03 -13.32 -8.21
CA THR A 118 13.12 -14.30 -8.19
C THR A 118 13.26 -14.94 -6.82
N THR A 119 13.92 -16.11 -6.73
CA THR A 119 14.17 -16.78 -5.44
C THR A 119 14.88 -15.89 -4.41
N PRO A 120 15.93 -15.10 -4.76
CA PRO A 120 16.53 -14.15 -3.82
C PRO A 120 15.54 -13.13 -3.25
N PHE A 121 14.65 -12.59 -4.10
CA PHE A 121 13.61 -11.66 -3.66
C PHE A 121 12.66 -12.31 -2.64
N VAL A 122 12.20 -13.54 -2.93
CA VAL A 122 11.29 -14.26 -2.00
C VAL A 122 12.01 -14.59 -0.68
N LYS A 123 13.30 -14.96 -0.72
CA LYS A 123 14.12 -15.20 0.48
C LYS A 123 14.24 -13.96 1.35
N GLU A 124 14.52 -12.81 0.75
CA GLU A 124 14.59 -11.53 1.45
C GLU A 124 13.24 -11.17 2.07
N LEU A 125 12.15 -11.38 1.34
CA LEU A 125 10.80 -11.11 1.83
C LEU A 125 10.45 -12.02 3.02
N CYS A 126 10.79 -13.31 2.95
CA CYS A 126 10.63 -14.24 4.05
C CYS A 126 11.43 -13.81 5.29
N ALA A 127 12.67 -13.37 5.11
CA ALA A 127 13.51 -12.89 6.20
C ALA A 127 12.90 -11.66 6.90
N LEU A 128 12.35 -10.71 6.13
CA LEU A 128 11.68 -9.53 6.69
C LEU A 128 10.35 -9.86 7.38
N LEU A 129 9.59 -10.83 6.86
CA LEU A 129 8.35 -11.31 7.48
C LEU A 129 8.59 -12.25 8.67
N GLY A 130 9.82 -12.75 8.86
CA GLY A 130 10.15 -13.75 9.86
C GLY A 130 9.63 -15.15 9.53
N ILE A 131 9.41 -15.43 8.24
CA ILE A 131 9.03 -16.76 7.74
C ILE A 131 10.32 -17.54 7.49
N ARG A 132 10.41 -18.76 8.04
CA ARG A 132 11.58 -19.61 7.83
C ARG A 132 11.57 -20.15 6.39
N TRP A 133 12.67 -19.95 5.68
CA TRP A 133 12.86 -20.53 4.36
C TRP A 133 12.98 -22.06 4.42
N ASP A 134 12.28 -22.75 3.53
CA ASP A 134 12.38 -24.19 3.29
C ASP A 134 12.10 -24.54 1.82
N ASP A 135 12.22 -25.82 1.46
CA ASP A 135 12.03 -26.29 0.08
C ASP A 135 10.58 -26.13 -0.41
N ALA A 136 9.59 -26.03 0.49
CA ALA A 136 8.20 -25.79 0.09
C ALA A 136 8.02 -24.39 -0.54
N LEU A 137 8.84 -23.42 -0.14
CA LEU A 137 8.86 -22.06 -0.70
C LEU A 137 9.72 -21.94 -1.98
N ALA A 138 10.50 -22.95 -2.34
CA ALA A 138 11.39 -22.89 -3.51
C ALA A 138 10.61 -22.75 -4.83
N SER A 139 9.38 -23.28 -4.89
CA SER A 139 8.50 -23.21 -6.07
C SER A 139 7.73 -21.89 -6.22
N VAL A 140 7.80 -20.98 -5.24
CA VAL A 140 7.01 -19.74 -5.22
C VAL A 140 7.24 -18.87 -6.47
N PRO A 141 8.49 -18.63 -6.95
CA PRO A 141 8.70 -17.89 -8.19
C PRO A 141 7.98 -18.52 -9.41
N ASP A 142 7.96 -19.86 -9.51
CA ASP A 142 7.30 -20.56 -10.62
C ASP A 142 5.77 -20.48 -10.51
N LEU A 143 5.22 -20.54 -9.29
CA LEU A 143 3.80 -20.31 -9.04
C LEU A 143 3.39 -18.88 -9.44
N VAL A 144 4.21 -17.88 -9.09
CA VAL A 144 4.00 -16.48 -9.49
C VAL A 144 4.05 -16.33 -11.02
N ASN A 145 5.01 -16.95 -11.69
CA ASN A 145 5.11 -16.93 -13.15
C ASN A 145 3.88 -17.60 -13.80
N THR A 146 3.44 -18.74 -13.27
CA THR A 146 2.24 -19.46 -13.73
C THR A 146 0.99 -18.59 -13.58
N ALA A 147 0.80 -17.95 -12.42
CA ALA A 147 -0.34 -17.05 -12.18
C ALA A 147 -0.30 -15.83 -13.11
N THR A 148 0.90 -15.30 -13.38
CA THR A 148 1.11 -14.19 -14.30
C THR A 148 0.68 -14.56 -15.72
N GLN A 149 1.07 -15.74 -16.21
CA GLN A 149 0.76 -16.26 -17.54
C GLN A 149 -0.66 -16.82 -17.68
N SER A 150 -1.38 -17.01 -16.56
CA SER A 150 -2.74 -17.54 -16.57
C SER A 150 -3.70 -16.71 -17.42
N GLY A 151 -4.52 -17.38 -18.24
CA GLY A 151 -5.60 -16.75 -19.00
C GLY A 151 -6.86 -16.45 -18.17
N ARG A 152 -6.88 -16.82 -16.88
CA ARG A 152 -8.03 -16.54 -16.00
C ARG A 152 -8.15 -15.03 -15.73
N ALA A 153 -9.38 -14.62 -15.41
CA ALA A 153 -9.63 -13.28 -14.88
C ALA A 153 -8.72 -13.00 -13.68
N VAL A 154 -8.20 -11.77 -13.60
CA VAL A 154 -7.14 -11.42 -12.64
C VAL A 154 -7.46 -11.86 -11.21
N PRO A 155 -8.63 -11.52 -10.61
CA PRO A 155 -8.94 -11.92 -9.24
C PRO A 155 -8.90 -13.45 -9.01
N LEU A 156 -9.29 -14.23 -10.02
CA LEU A 156 -9.31 -15.69 -9.93
C LEU A 156 -7.89 -16.28 -10.00
N ALA A 157 -7.03 -15.72 -10.85
CA ALA A 157 -5.61 -16.09 -10.88
C ALA A 157 -4.90 -15.78 -9.55
N LEU A 158 -5.26 -14.67 -8.89
CA LEU A 158 -4.75 -14.35 -7.55
C LEU A 158 -5.24 -15.36 -6.51
N ALA A 159 -6.52 -15.73 -6.54
CA ALA A 159 -7.08 -16.72 -5.62
C ALA A 159 -6.38 -18.09 -5.75
N ASP A 160 -6.12 -18.52 -6.98
CA ASP A 160 -5.38 -19.77 -7.27
C ASP A 160 -3.96 -19.71 -6.72
N LEU A 161 -3.23 -18.61 -6.99
CA LEU A 161 -1.86 -18.41 -6.51
C LEU A 161 -1.80 -18.48 -4.98
N ILE A 162 -2.68 -17.72 -4.31
CA ILE A 162 -2.71 -17.67 -2.85
C ILE A 162 -3.03 -19.05 -2.28
N SER A 163 -4.00 -19.76 -2.89
CA SER A 163 -4.37 -21.12 -2.48
C SER A 163 -3.22 -22.11 -2.68
N ALA A 164 -2.48 -22.02 -3.80
CA ALA A 164 -1.34 -22.89 -4.07
C ALA A 164 -0.20 -22.68 -3.05
N ILE A 165 0.17 -21.42 -2.78
CA ILE A 165 1.22 -21.09 -1.79
C ILE A 165 0.78 -21.50 -0.38
N ALA A 166 -0.46 -21.18 0.02
CA ALA A 166 -0.98 -21.53 1.34
C ALA A 166 -1.14 -23.05 1.54
N THR A 167 -1.39 -23.81 0.47
CA THR A 167 -1.40 -25.28 0.51
C THR A 167 0.00 -25.83 0.75
N ALA A 168 1.02 -25.29 0.07
CA ALA A 168 2.41 -25.72 0.26
C ALA A 168 2.97 -25.29 1.63
N ARG A 169 2.63 -24.07 2.09
CA ARG A 169 3.15 -23.47 3.32
C ARG A 169 2.06 -22.62 4.02
N PRO A 170 1.25 -23.21 4.92
CA PRO A 170 0.07 -22.55 5.51
C PRO A 170 0.37 -21.26 6.29
N ASP A 171 1.55 -21.15 6.90
CA ASP A 171 2.02 -19.97 7.62
C ASP A 171 2.48 -18.83 6.70
N ALA A 172 2.57 -19.08 5.38
CA ALA A 172 2.99 -18.10 4.38
C ALA A 172 1.83 -17.34 3.71
N GLU A 173 0.62 -17.34 4.28
CA GLU A 173 -0.53 -16.61 3.70
C GLU A 173 -0.23 -15.11 3.51
N VAL A 174 0.49 -14.48 4.45
CA VAL A 174 0.92 -13.06 4.36
C VAL A 174 1.84 -12.82 3.15
N LEU A 175 2.77 -13.75 2.89
CA LEU A 175 3.66 -13.73 1.74
C LEU A 175 2.84 -13.89 0.45
N ALA A 176 1.90 -14.84 0.44
CA ALA A 176 1.07 -15.15 -0.71
C ALA A 176 0.20 -13.96 -1.13
N LEU A 177 -0.44 -13.28 -0.17
CA LEU A 177 -1.23 -12.07 -0.43
C LEU A 177 -0.38 -10.94 -1.01
N GLY A 178 0.82 -10.71 -0.47
CA GLY A 178 1.75 -9.72 -1.00
C GLY A 178 2.22 -10.02 -2.43
N LEU A 179 2.55 -11.29 -2.72
CA LEU A 179 2.96 -11.71 -4.06
C LEU A 179 1.80 -11.67 -5.07
N ALA A 180 0.57 -11.91 -4.62
CA ALA A 180 -0.62 -11.74 -5.45
C ALA A 180 -0.79 -10.29 -5.93
N GLU A 181 -0.42 -9.30 -5.12
CA GLU A 181 -0.46 -7.88 -5.53
C GLU A 181 0.60 -7.58 -6.62
N ALA A 182 1.76 -8.24 -6.58
CA ALA A 182 2.75 -8.15 -7.66
C ALA A 182 2.24 -8.78 -8.97
N VAL A 183 1.55 -9.94 -8.89
CA VAL A 183 0.89 -10.56 -10.05
C VAL A 183 -0.22 -9.68 -10.60
N LEU A 184 -1.04 -9.08 -9.73
CA LEU A 184 -2.08 -8.13 -10.10
C LEU A 184 -1.48 -6.98 -10.94
N ALA A 185 -0.43 -6.35 -10.42
CA ALA A 185 0.23 -5.24 -11.11
C ALA A 185 0.82 -5.67 -12.46
N HIS A 186 1.43 -6.85 -12.54
CA HIS A 186 1.94 -7.37 -13.81
C HIS A 186 0.82 -7.59 -14.83
N LYS A 187 -0.28 -8.26 -14.44
CA LYS A 187 -1.39 -8.56 -15.35
C LYS A 187 -2.13 -7.31 -15.83
N LEU A 188 -2.14 -6.25 -15.03
CA LEU A 188 -2.73 -4.95 -15.39
C LEU A 188 -1.72 -3.96 -16.00
N ASN A 189 -0.46 -4.38 -16.19
CA ASN A 189 0.63 -3.53 -16.68
C ASN A 189 0.76 -2.22 -15.88
N TRP A 190 0.70 -2.34 -14.56
CA TRP A 190 0.96 -1.24 -13.63
C TRP A 190 2.46 -1.15 -13.35
N PRO A 191 3.02 0.08 -13.21
CA PRO A 191 4.44 0.26 -12.98
C PRO A 191 4.92 -0.28 -11.62
N LYS A 192 4.01 -0.29 -10.63
CA LYS A 192 4.26 -0.69 -9.24
C LYS A 192 3.08 -1.45 -8.68
N SER A 193 3.37 -2.31 -7.70
CA SER A 193 2.33 -3.02 -6.95
C SER A 193 1.57 -2.09 -6.01
N VAL A 194 0.24 -2.28 -5.93
CA VAL A 194 -0.65 -1.55 -5.02
C VAL A 194 -1.17 -2.53 -3.97
N PRO A 195 -0.99 -2.26 -2.66
CA PRO A 195 -1.54 -3.11 -1.64
C PRO A 195 -3.04 -2.95 -1.50
N LEU A 196 -3.78 -3.97 -1.92
CA LEU A 196 -5.24 -4.00 -1.96
C LEU A 196 -5.81 -5.21 -1.22
N LEU A 197 -5.12 -6.35 -1.26
CA LEU A 197 -5.60 -7.60 -0.69
C LEU A 197 -5.13 -7.79 0.74
N LEU A 198 -3.85 -7.50 1.01
CA LEU A 198 -3.29 -7.72 2.33
C LEU A 198 -4.00 -6.90 3.41
N PRO A 199 -4.33 -5.59 3.22
CA PRO A 199 -5.09 -4.82 4.19
C PRO A 199 -6.50 -5.40 4.45
N GLU A 200 -7.12 -5.99 3.44
CA GLU A 200 -8.50 -6.48 3.50
C GLU A 200 -8.64 -7.89 4.06
N ARG A 201 -7.53 -8.55 4.42
CA ARG A 201 -7.55 -9.95 4.89
C ARG A 201 -8.49 -10.21 6.09
N TYR A 202 -8.69 -9.20 6.95
CA TYR A 202 -9.63 -9.25 8.08
C TYR A 202 -10.97 -8.55 7.83
N GLY A 203 -11.17 -8.02 6.62
CA GLY A 203 -12.34 -7.31 6.14
C GLY A 203 -13.58 -8.20 5.99
N PRO A 204 -14.71 -7.60 5.58
CA PRO A 204 -16.00 -8.28 5.50
C PRO A 204 -16.04 -9.37 4.41
N ALA A 205 -15.32 -9.19 3.30
CA ALA A 205 -15.25 -10.14 2.19
C ALA A 205 -14.83 -11.56 2.60
N PHE A 206 -13.98 -11.69 3.62
CA PHE A 206 -13.53 -12.99 4.12
C PHE A 206 -14.42 -13.58 5.22
N ARG A 207 -15.51 -12.94 5.66
CA ARG A 207 -16.36 -13.49 6.73
C ARG A 207 -17.21 -14.65 6.20
N THR A 208 -17.27 -15.75 6.95
CA THR A 208 -18.13 -16.88 6.58
C THR A 208 -19.62 -16.54 6.74
N ILE A 209 -20.47 -17.19 5.95
CA ILE A 209 -21.93 -17.10 6.08
C ILE A 209 -22.30 -17.63 7.49
N GLY A 210 -22.85 -16.75 8.34
CA GLY A 210 -23.12 -17.04 9.76
C GLY A 210 -22.13 -16.45 10.76
N GLY A 211 -21.09 -15.74 10.30
CA GLY A 211 -20.19 -14.92 11.14
C GLY A 211 -19.22 -15.68 12.03
N ARG A 212 -19.22 -17.03 11.97
CA ARG A 212 -18.33 -17.90 12.73
C ARG A 212 -17.13 -18.29 11.87
N GLY A 213 -16.17 -17.39 11.74
CA GLY A 213 -14.89 -17.67 11.09
C GLY A 213 -14.62 -16.85 9.84
N ARG A 214 -13.59 -17.26 9.10
CA ARG A 214 -13.15 -16.63 7.86
C ARG A 214 -12.87 -17.65 6.78
N VAL A 215 -13.24 -17.30 5.55
CA VAL A 215 -12.92 -18.07 4.34
C VAL A 215 -11.41 -18.16 4.22
N ARG A 216 -10.89 -19.37 4.04
CA ARG A 216 -9.46 -19.66 3.91
C ARG A 216 -9.07 -19.96 2.45
N PRO A 217 -7.79 -19.76 2.09
CA PRO A 217 -7.28 -20.22 0.80
C PRO A 217 -7.60 -21.70 0.58
N GLY A 218 -7.99 -22.06 -0.64
CA GLY A 218 -8.40 -23.43 -1.01
C GLY A 218 -9.89 -23.75 -0.78
N GLU A 219 -10.65 -22.92 -0.06
CA GLU A 219 -12.10 -23.09 0.06
C GLU A 219 -12.83 -22.63 -1.22
N SER A 220 -13.98 -23.24 -1.53
CA SER A 220 -14.77 -22.88 -2.73
C SER A 220 -15.27 -21.44 -2.74
N ALA A 221 -15.46 -20.84 -1.56
CA ALA A 221 -15.85 -19.43 -1.43
C ALA A 221 -14.68 -18.45 -1.57
N TYR A 222 -13.43 -18.93 -1.59
CA TYR A 222 -12.24 -18.07 -1.56
C TYR A 222 -12.08 -17.18 -2.81
N PRO A 223 -12.30 -17.67 -4.05
CA PRO A 223 -12.24 -16.81 -5.24
C PRO A 223 -13.24 -15.65 -5.17
N ASN A 224 -14.46 -15.91 -4.70
CA ASN A 224 -15.47 -14.89 -4.48
C ASN A 224 -15.02 -13.87 -3.41
N ALA A 225 -14.45 -14.34 -2.30
CA ALA A 225 -13.90 -13.49 -1.26
C ALA A 225 -12.77 -12.58 -1.78
N ILE A 226 -11.89 -13.09 -2.66
CA ILE A 226 -10.84 -12.27 -3.30
C ILE A 226 -11.44 -11.18 -4.18
N CYS A 227 -12.45 -11.49 -5.00
CA CYS A 227 -13.13 -10.49 -5.81
C CYS A 227 -13.73 -9.36 -4.94
N LEU A 228 -14.45 -9.71 -3.88
CA LEU A 228 -15.05 -8.74 -2.97
C LEU A 228 -13.99 -7.94 -2.19
N ALA A 229 -12.92 -8.60 -1.74
CA ALA A 229 -11.81 -7.93 -1.07
C ALA A 229 -11.11 -6.91 -1.97
N LEU A 230 -10.98 -7.19 -3.28
CA LEU A 230 -10.46 -6.21 -4.23
C LEU A 230 -11.37 -4.98 -4.34
N VAL A 231 -12.70 -5.16 -4.34
CA VAL A 231 -13.64 -4.03 -4.36
C VAL A 231 -13.46 -3.16 -3.12
N ASP A 232 -13.43 -3.79 -1.94
CA ASP A 232 -13.25 -3.09 -0.66
C ASP A 232 -11.89 -2.37 -0.59
N GLY A 233 -10.82 -3.07 -0.98
CA GLY A 233 -9.46 -2.53 -0.97
C GLY A 233 -9.27 -1.39 -1.96
N VAL A 234 -9.85 -1.49 -3.16
CA VAL A 234 -9.86 -0.39 -4.12
C VAL A 234 -10.61 0.81 -3.54
N ASP A 235 -11.82 0.64 -3.01
CA ASP A 235 -12.58 1.75 -2.44
C ASP A 235 -11.85 2.44 -1.28
N ALA A 236 -11.25 1.65 -0.38
CA ALA A 236 -10.43 2.16 0.71
C ALA A 236 -9.19 2.92 0.19
N SER A 237 -8.54 2.42 -0.86
CA SER A 237 -7.37 3.05 -1.47
C SER A 237 -7.73 4.36 -2.19
N LEU A 238 -8.85 4.42 -2.91
CA LEU A 238 -9.36 5.63 -3.58
C LEU A 238 -9.74 6.71 -2.55
N ARG A 239 -10.37 6.33 -1.44
CA ARG A 239 -10.62 7.26 -0.32
C ARG A 239 -9.32 7.84 0.23
N SER A 240 -8.32 6.99 0.47
CA SER A 240 -7.00 7.44 0.92
C SER A 240 -6.32 8.38 -0.09
N ALA A 241 -6.51 8.13 -1.39
CA ALA A 241 -6.00 8.98 -2.45
C ALA A 241 -6.63 10.37 -2.43
N VAL A 242 -7.94 10.49 -2.18
CA VAL A 242 -8.63 11.81 -2.11
C VAL A 242 -8.07 12.66 -0.97
N GLU A 243 -7.80 12.03 0.18
CA GLU A 243 -7.22 12.72 1.33
C GLU A 243 -5.82 13.24 1.03
N ILE A 244 -4.98 12.41 0.40
CA ILE A 244 -3.61 12.76 0.02
C ILE A 244 -3.61 13.83 -1.07
N ASP A 245 -4.45 13.72 -2.10
CA ASP A 245 -4.54 14.67 -3.21
C ASP A 245 -4.81 16.09 -2.70
N ARG A 246 -5.83 16.24 -1.84
CA ARG A 246 -6.18 17.53 -1.23
C ARG A 246 -5.00 18.12 -0.44
N ARG A 247 -4.27 17.29 0.31
CA ARG A 247 -3.14 17.72 1.14
C ARG A 247 -1.90 18.03 0.30
N ALA A 248 -1.64 17.24 -0.74
CA ALA A 248 -0.57 17.47 -1.71
C ALA A 248 -0.81 18.77 -2.49
N ALA A 249 -2.04 19.04 -2.95
CA ALA A 249 -2.40 20.30 -3.59
C ALA A 249 -2.14 21.50 -2.66
N ARG A 250 -2.47 21.37 -1.37
CA ARG A 250 -2.15 22.39 -0.36
C ARG A 250 -0.64 22.56 -0.21
N LEU A 251 0.12 21.47 -0.05
CA LEU A 251 1.58 21.50 0.05
C LEU A 251 2.23 22.22 -1.15
N LEU A 252 1.82 21.86 -2.37
CA LEU A 252 2.33 22.47 -3.60
C LEU A 252 1.98 23.95 -3.70
N SER A 253 0.77 24.35 -3.28
CA SER A 253 0.35 25.76 -3.28
C SER A 253 1.15 26.64 -2.30
N VAL A 254 1.67 26.05 -1.22
CA VAL A 254 2.45 26.79 -0.20
C VAL A 254 3.95 26.71 -0.44
N ALA A 255 4.43 25.76 -1.26
CA ALA A 255 5.84 25.56 -1.54
C ALA A 255 6.58 26.87 -1.93
N PRO A 256 6.04 27.73 -2.83
CA PRO A 256 6.68 29.01 -3.16
C PRO A 256 6.76 30.01 -1.99
N LYS A 257 5.95 29.83 -0.94
CA LYS A 257 5.83 30.75 0.22
C LYS A 257 6.77 30.39 1.37
N LEU A 258 7.42 29.24 1.33
CA LEU A 258 8.23 28.73 2.46
C LEU A 258 9.51 29.54 2.66
N ARG A 259 10.03 30.20 1.61
CA ARG A 259 11.24 31.06 1.64
C ARG A 259 12.52 30.40 2.21
N THR A 260 12.46 29.11 2.55
CA THR A 260 13.60 28.33 3.05
C THR A 260 14.37 27.73 1.87
N LYS A 261 15.62 28.14 1.69
CA LYS A 261 16.52 27.53 0.69
C LYS A 261 16.76 26.06 1.07
N GLY A 262 16.60 25.15 0.11
CA GLY A 262 16.77 23.71 0.35
C GLY A 262 15.53 22.99 0.90
N ALA A 263 14.33 23.62 0.86
CA ALA A 263 13.07 22.95 1.24
C ALA A 263 12.57 21.92 0.21
N GLU A 264 13.01 22.02 -1.05
CA GLU A 264 12.52 21.17 -2.15
C GLU A 264 12.69 19.66 -1.89
N PRO A 265 13.84 19.14 -1.40
CA PRO A 265 13.97 17.73 -1.06
C PRO A 265 12.95 17.26 0.00
N VAL A 266 12.61 18.13 0.97
CA VAL A 266 11.62 17.80 2.01
C VAL A 266 10.21 17.74 1.42
N ILE A 267 9.85 18.67 0.54
CA ILE A 267 8.58 18.66 -0.20
C ILE A 267 8.47 17.39 -1.04
N ARG A 268 9.54 17.02 -1.76
CA ARG A 268 9.58 15.80 -2.57
C ARG A 268 9.39 14.55 -1.72
N LYS A 269 9.97 14.51 -0.52
CA LYS A 269 9.77 13.41 0.43
C LYS A 269 8.30 13.29 0.86
N PHE A 270 7.63 14.39 1.18
CA PHE A 270 6.19 14.34 1.51
C PHE A 270 5.32 13.81 0.36
N LEU A 271 5.72 14.03 -0.89
CA LEU A 271 5.02 13.48 -2.06
C LEU A 271 5.38 12.01 -2.34
N SER A 272 6.44 11.49 -1.72
CA SER A 272 6.99 10.16 -2.02
C SER A 272 6.88 9.15 -0.86
N GLU A 273 6.73 9.62 0.37
CA GLU A 273 6.77 8.83 1.60
C GLU A 273 5.54 9.13 2.47
N ASP A 274 5.08 8.16 3.27
CA ASP A 274 3.90 8.33 4.14
C ASP A 274 4.11 9.46 5.16
N ALA A 275 5.34 9.58 5.65
CA ALA A 275 5.70 10.49 6.70
C ALA A 275 7.19 10.87 6.68
N VAL A 276 7.50 12.05 7.20
CA VAL A 276 8.84 12.63 7.25
C VAL A 276 9.14 13.10 8.68
N PRO A 277 10.27 12.70 9.29
CA PRO A 277 10.66 13.17 10.61
C PRO A 277 11.13 14.63 10.53
N ALA A 278 10.88 15.40 11.60
CA ALA A 278 11.17 16.83 11.70
C ALA A 278 12.66 17.18 11.51
N SER A 279 13.55 16.21 11.75
CA SER A 279 14.99 16.33 11.49
C SER A 279 15.35 16.41 10.01
N ALA A 280 14.41 16.07 9.10
CA ALA A 280 14.61 16.02 7.66
C ALA A 280 15.93 15.33 7.25
N PRO A 281 16.14 14.05 7.65
CA PRO A 281 17.37 13.33 7.39
C PRO A 281 17.62 13.26 5.88
N GLY A 282 18.88 13.44 5.47
CA GLY A 282 19.27 13.50 4.05
C GLY A 282 18.97 14.84 3.36
N SER A 283 18.45 15.85 4.07
CA SER A 283 18.44 17.22 3.57
C SER A 283 19.73 17.95 3.96
N SER A 284 20.06 19.03 3.24
CA SER A 284 21.17 19.94 3.59
C SER A 284 20.78 21.04 4.57
N LEU A 285 19.60 20.92 5.21
CA LEU A 285 19.10 21.91 6.15
C LEU A 285 19.79 21.76 7.51
N SER A 286 20.15 22.89 8.12
CA SER A 286 20.53 22.90 9.53
C SER A 286 19.32 22.53 10.40
N ARG A 287 19.58 22.08 11.64
CA ARG A 287 18.51 21.78 12.61
C ARG A 287 17.52 22.94 12.77
N TRP A 288 18.02 24.17 12.84
CA TRP A 288 17.17 25.37 12.99
C TRP A 288 16.33 25.63 11.72
N ALA A 289 16.93 25.48 10.53
CA ALA A 289 16.22 25.66 9.26
C ALA A 289 15.13 24.59 9.06
N ALA A 290 15.40 23.34 9.46
CA ALA A 290 14.42 22.26 9.44
C ALA A 290 13.25 22.58 10.39
N THR A 291 13.51 22.88 11.67
CA THR A 291 12.44 23.26 12.62
C THR A 291 11.57 24.39 12.08
N ARG A 292 12.17 25.47 11.58
CA ARG A 292 11.44 26.60 11.02
C ARG A 292 10.61 26.24 9.78
N LEU A 293 11.12 25.34 8.93
CA LEU A 293 10.39 24.84 7.77
C LEU A 293 9.13 24.08 8.19
N PHE A 294 9.23 23.13 9.13
CA PHE A 294 8.09 22.34 9.60
C PHE A 294 7.05 23.21 10.33
N GLU A 295 7.48 24.15 11.18
CA GLU A 295 6.57 25.13 11.80
C GLU A 295 5.79 25.93 10.76
N ARG A 296 6.45 26.37 9.67
CA ARG A 296 5.78 27.09 8.59
C ARG A 296 4.80 26.20 7.84
N LEU A 297 5.20 24.98 7.50
CA LEU A 297 4.34 24.01 6.82
C LEU A 297 3.08 23.70 7.65
N GLU A 298 3.24 23.50 8.96
CA GLU A 298 2.15 23.28 9.93
C GLU A 298 1.25 24.52 10.03
N SER A 299 1.82 25.73 10.13
CA SER A 299 1.05 26.99 10.17
C SER A 299 0.23 27.25 8.89
N PHE A 300 0.67 26.70 7.76
CA PHE A 300 -0.09 26.75 6.50
C PHE A 300 -1.06 25.56 6.33
N GLU A 301 -1.15 24.67 7.31
CA GLU A 301 -1.94 23.42 7.28
C GLU A 301 -1.57 22.49 6.11
N ALA A 302 -0.33 22.60 5.62
CA ALA A 302 0.18 21.82 4.50
C ALA A 302 0.56 20.40 4.90
N VAL A 303 0.92 20.20 6.17
CA VAL A 303 1.25 18.91 6.77
C VAL A 303 0.62 18.84 8.15
N ARG A 304 0.47 17.63 8.68
CA ARG A 304 0.02 17.40 10.07
C ARG A 304 1.06 16.60 10.83
N GLU A 305 1.18 16.85 12.13
CA GLU A 305 1.95 15.97 13.00
C GLU A 305 1.21 14.64 13.20
N LEU A 306 1.95 13.53 13.16
CA LEU A 306 1.44 12.16 13.30
C LEU A 306 1.87 11.50 14.62
N SER A 307 2.89 12.04 15.30
CA SER A 307 3.56 11.37 16.41
C SER A 307 2.97 11.66 17.80
N GLY A 308 2.27 12.78 17.98
CA GLY A 308 1.68 13.20 19.26
C GLY A 308 2.68 13.47 20.38
N ARG A 309 3.94 13.82 20.08
CA ARG A 309 5.02 13.93 21.08
C ARG A 309 5.88 15.20 20.93
N ALA A 310 6.50 15.61 22.03
CA ALA A 310 7.31 16.84 22.09
C ALA A 310 8.67 16.73 21.37
N SER A 311 9.25 15.53 21.29
CA SER A 311 10.54 15.24 20.64
C SER A 311 10.36 14.21 19.51
N PHE A 312 11.30 14.15 18.57
CA PHE A 312 11.23 13.22 17.42
C PHE A 312 9.91 13.31 16.63
N ARG A 313 9.41 14.53 16.43
CA ARG A 313 8.14 14.77 15.73
C ARG A 313 8.19 14.21 14.31
N ILE A 314 7.09 13.58 13.90
CA ILE A 314 6.90 13.04 12.56
C ILE A 314 5.69 13.72 11.94
N PHE A 315 5.82 14.11 10.68
CA PHE A 315 4.78 14.79 9.93
C PHE A 315 4.38 14.00 8.69
N GLY A 316 3.16 14.18 8.21
CA GLY A 316 2.71 13.62 6.94
C GLY A 316 1.62 14.46 6.30
N LEU A 317 1.19 14.02 5.11
CA LEU A 317 0.03 14.55 4.39
C LEU A 317 -1.28 14.04 5.00
#